data_AF-A0A1B6F814-F1
#
_entry.id   AF-A0A1B6F814-F1
#
_cell.length_a   1.000
_cell.length_b   1.000
_cell.length_c   1.000
_cell.angle_alpha   90.00
_cell.angle_beta   90.00
_cell.angle_gamma   90.00
#
_symmetry.space_group_name_H-M   'P 1'
#
loop_
_entity.id
_entity.type
_entity.pdbx_description
1 polymer ?
#
loop_
_entity_poly.entity_id
_entity_poly.type
_entity_poly.pdbx_seq_one_letter_code
_entity_poly.pdbx_strand_id
1 'polypeptide(L)'
;MNAKVTILNGKQVLLGETVLTLMRLWEETSYQLEKRQTNPDCARREFESLASRTGPKYKLTFEPTPSKPLNQGPRVAVLREEGSNGDREMAASLFMVGFQTWDVTMQD
;
A
#
# COMPACT_ATOMS: atom_id res chain seq x y z
N MET A 1 4.28 3.41 -20.64
CA MET A 1 5.53 3.35 -19.87
C MET A 1 6.66 3.02 -20.86
N ASN A 2 7.47 4.01 -21.27
CA ASN A 2 8.41 3.85 -22.41
C ASN A 2 9.86 3.56 -22.00
N ALA A 3 10.11 3.42 -20.70
CA ALA A 3 11.42 3.03 -20.19
C ALA A 3 11.81 1.65 -20.76
N LYS A 4 13.08 1.50 -21.14
CA LYS A 4 13.65 0.27 -21.67
C LYS A 4 14.69 -0.31 -20.73
N VAL A 5 14.75 -1.62 -20.68
CA VAL A 5 15.83 -2.38 -20.04
C VAL A 5 16.70 -2.96 -21.15
N THR A 6 17.97 -2.57 -21.15
CA THR A 6 18.94 -3.00 -22.15
C THR A 6 20.10 -3.70 -21.46
N ILE A 7 20.45 -4.90 -21.94
CA ILE A 7 21.64 -5.65 -21.49
C ILE A 7 22.60 -5.73 -22.67
N LEU A 8 23.85 -5.35 -22.44
CA LEU A 8 24.90 -5.30 -23.47
C LEU A 8 26.06 -6.22 -23.11
N ASN A 9 26.71 -6.78 -24.13
CA ASN A 9 28.05 -7.36 -24.03
C ASN A 9 28.95 -6.67 -25.08
N GLY A 10 29.77 -5.73 -24.63
CA GLY A 10 30.50 -4.82 -25.53
C GLY A 10 29.53 -3.99 -26.37
N LYS A 11 29.62 -4.11 -27.71
CA LYS A 11 28.71 -3.44 -28.66
C LYS A 11 27.46 -4.27 -29.00
N GLN A 12 27.39 -5.51 -28.56
CA GLN A 12 26.25 -6.38 -28.85
C GLN A 12 25.12 -6.13 -27.84
N VAL A 13 23.90 -5.95 -28.36
CA VAL A 13 22.68 -5.91 -27.54
C VAL A 13 22.21 -7.34 -27.31
N LEU A 14 22.18 -7.78 -26.05
CA LEU A 14 21.68 -9.10 -25.64
C LEU A 14 20.19 -9.08 -25.30
N LEU A 15 19.71 -7.97 -24.73
CA LEU A 15 18.31 -7.73 -24.41
C LEU A 15 18.00 -6.26 -24.66
N GLY A 16 16.83 -5.97 -25.21
CA GLY A 16 16.36 -4.61 -25.46
C GLY A 16 14.84 -4.53 -25.38
N GLU A 17 14.30 -4.70 -24.18
CA GLU A 17 12.85 -4.79 -23.94
C GLU A 17 12.31 -3.55 -23.22
N THR A 18 10.98 -3.37 -23.26
CA THR A 18 10.33 -2.35 -22.44
C THR A 18 10.15 -2.85 -21.00
N VAL A 19 10.22 -1.94 -20.03
CA VAL A 19 9.90 -2.26 -18.63
C VAL A 19 8.50 -2.88 -18.52
N LEU A 20 7.53 -2.38 -19.28
CA LEU A 20 6.16 -2.90 -19.27
C LEU A 20 6.09 -4.36 -19.76
N THR A 21 6.83 -4.71 -20.81
CA THR A 21 6.90 -6.09 -21.32
C THR A 21 7.40 -7.03 -20.22
N LEU A 22 8.53 -6.68 -19.60
CA LEU A 22 9.15 -7.48 -18.55
C LEU A 22 8.28 -7.55 -17.29
N MET A 23 7.63 -6.45 -16.92
CA MET A 23 6.72 -6.40 -15.78
C MET A 23 5.49 -7.28 -15.99
N ARG A 24 4.89 -7.28 -17.18
CA ARG A 24 3.77 -8.20 -17.51
C ARG A 24 4.19 -9.66 -17.40
N LEU A 25 5.36 -10.00 -17.93
CA LEU A 25 5.92 -11.35 -17.78
C LEU A 25 6.11 -11.74 -16.31
N TRP A 26 6.59 -10.81 -15.49
CA TRP A 26 6.77 -11.03 -14.05
C TRP A 26 5.43 -11.22 -13.31
N GLU A 27 4.41 -10.42 -13.64
CA GLU A 27 3.08 -10.45 -12.98
C GLU A 27 2.17 -11.60 -13.46
N GLU A 28 2.46 -12.23 -14.60
CA GLU A 28 1.58 -13.23 -15.24
C GLU A 28 1.18 -14.37 -14.30
N THR A 29 2.14 -14.87 -13.50
CA THR A 29 1.85 -15.96 -12.55
C THR A 29 0.84 -15.52 -11.49
N SER A 30 1.04 -14.35 -10.89
CA SER A 30 0.13 -13.78 -9.90
C SER A 30 -1.26 -13.55 -10.50
N TYR A 31 -1.32 -13.00 -11.72
CA TYR A 31 -2.58 -12.79 -12.44
C TYR A 31 -3.36 -14.11 -12.66
N GLN A 32 -2.68 -15.19 -13.07
CA GLN A 32 -3.33 -16.49 -13.28
C GLN A 32 -3.82 -17.12 -11.96
N LEU A 33 -3.11 -16.91 -10.87
CA LEU A 33 -3.54 -17.36 -9.53
C LEU A 33 -4.75 -16.56 -9.04
N GLU A 34 -4.70 -15.24 -9.16
CA GLU A 34 -5.80 -14.33 -8.79
C GLU A 34 -7.08 -14.67 -9.54
N LYS A 35 -7.00 -14.88 -10.85
CA LYS A 35 -8.15 -15.28 -11.67
C LYS A 35 -8.86 -16.55 -11.19
N ARG A 36 -8.16 -17.44 -10.46
CA ARG A 36 -8.72 -18.68 -9.88
C ARG A 36 -9.30 -18.49 -8.47
N GLN A 37 -8.86 -17.47 -7.74
CA GLN A 37 -9.19 -17.27 -6.33
C GLN A 37 -10.18 -16.13 -6.10
N THR A 38 -10.20 -15.13 -6.99
CA THR A 38 -11.00 -13.93 -6.89
C THR A 38 -11.90 -13.75 -8.11
N ASN A 39 -12.61 -12.62 -8.19
CA ASN A 39 -13.41 -12.29 -9.36
C ASN A 39 -12.49 -12.13 -10.59
N PRO A 40 -12.65 -12.93 -11.66
CA PRO A 40 -11.80 -12.86 -12.84
C PRO A 40 -11.73 -11.47 -13.51
N ASP A 41 -12.81 -10.69 -13.44
CA ASP A 41 -12.83 -9.32 -13.97
C ASP A 41 -12.05 -8.33 -13.12
N CYS A 42 -11.95 -8.56 -11.80
CA CYS A 42 -11.08 -7.76 -10.94
C CYS A 42 -9.61 -8.07 -11.25
N ALA A 43 -9.24 -9.36 -11.28
CA ALA A 43 -7.88 -9.80 -11.62
C ALA A 43 -7.44 -9.28 -12.99
N ARG A 44 -8.32 -9.36 -14.01
CA ARG A 44 -8.06 -8.85 -15.35
C ARG A 44 -7.84 -7.33 -15.35
N ARG A 45 -8.72 -6.57 -14.69
CA ARG A 45 -8.59 -5.10 -14.62
C ARG A 45 -7.30 -4.67 -13.93
N GLU A 46 -6.90 -5.36 -12.87
CA GLU A 46 -5.63 -5.11 -12.18
C GLU A 46 -4.44 -5.35 -13.11
N PHE A 47 -4.38 -6.50 -13.78
CA PHE A 47 -3.28 -6.84 -14.69
C PHE A 47 -3.21 -5.89 -15.91
N GLU A 48 -4.36 -5.53 -16.49
CA GLU A 48 -4.42 -4.56 -17.58
C GLU A 48 -3.95 -3.16 -17.14
N SER A 49 -4.17 -2.80 -15.87
CA SER A 49 -3.79 -1.50 -15.32
C SER A 49 -2.29 -1.24 -15.32
N LEU A 50 -1.44 -2.29 -15.37
CA LEU A 50 0.03 -2.18 -15.35
C LEU A 50 0.57 -1.19 -16.40
N ALA A 51 -0.09 -1.07 -17.55
CA ALA A 51 0.34 -0.18 -18.63
C ALA A 51 0.18 1.32 -18.30
N SER A 52 -0.80 1.66 -17.46
CA SER A 52 -1.21 3.02 -17.11
C SER A 52 -1.13 3.35 -15.63
N ARG A 53 -0.76 2.37 -14.78
CA ARG A 53 -0.66 2.52 -13.33
C ARG A 53 0.35 3.62 -13.01
N THR A 54 -0.14 4.69 -12.39
CA THR A 54 0.70 5.76 -11.84
C THR A 54 0.54 5.79 -10.32
N GLY A 55 1.55 6.28 -9.61
CA GLY A 55 1.44 6.47 -8.17
C GLY A 55 0.31 7.43 -7.81
N PRO A 56 -0.20 7.37 -6.56
CA PRO A 56 -1.24 8.29 -6.10
C PRO A 56 -0.77 9.74 -6.24
N LYS A 57 -1.64 10.60 -6.78
CA LYS A 57 -1.40 12.04 -6.85
C LYS A 57 -2.03 12.69 -5.61
N TYR A 58 -1.19 13.18 -4.71
CA TYR A 58 -1.64 13.88 -3.52
C TYR A 58 -1.88 15.36 -3.84
N LYS A 59 -3.08 15.86 -3.56
CA LYS A 59 -3.41 17.29 -3.56
C LYS A 59 -3.86 17.67 -2.16
N LEU A 60 -2.97 18.30 -1.41
CA LEU A 60 -3.26 18.72 -0.04
C LEU A 60 -3.79 20.15 -0.03
N THR A 61 -4.82 20.39 0.78
CA THR A 61 -5.32 21.75 1.08
C THR A 61 -4.66 22.35 2.33
N PHE A 62 -3.66 21.66 2.87
CA PHE A 62 -2.93 22.04 4.08
C PHE A 62 -1.46 21.61 3.94
N GLU A 63 -0.58 22.19 4.76
CA GLU A 63 0.81 21.77 4.87
C GLU A 63 0.96 20.63 5.88
N PRO A 64 1.46 19.45 5.48
CA PRO A 64 1.64 18.31 6.37
C PRO A 64 2.84 18.57 7.28
N THR A 65 2.60 19.25 8.40
CA THR A 65 3.60 19.45 9.45
C THR A 65 3.40 18.42 10.56
N PRO A 66 4.48 17.96 11.23
CA PRO A 66 4.35 17.08 12.38
C PRO A 66 3.43 17.69 13.44
N SER A 67 2.52 16.89 13.99
CA SER A 67 1.62 17.32 15.05
C SER A 67 2.40 17.73 16.29
N LYS A 68 2.03 18.85 16.91
CA LYS A 68 2.48 19.19 18.27
C LYS A 68 1.66 18.35 19.25
N PRO A 69 2.28 17.43 20.00
CA PRO A 69 1.53 16.56 20.92
C PRO A 69 0.89 17.39 22.03
N LEU A 70 -0.29 16.97 22.50
CA LEU A 70 -0.94 17.55 23.65
C LEU A 70 -0.12 17.26 24.92
N ASN A 71 0.08 18.26 25.78
CA ASN A 71 0.64 18.05 27.12
C ASN A 71 -0.47 17.45 28.01
N GLN A 72 -0.38 16.14 28.28
CA GLN A 72 -1.40 15.37 29.03
C GLN A 72 -2.79 15.45 28.37
N GLY A 73 -2.90 14.90 27.15
CA GLY A 73 -4.16 14.81 26.43
C GLY A 73 -5.21 13.92 27.12
N PRO A 74 -6.47 13.97 26.65
CA PRO A 74 -7.58 13.25 27.27
C PRO A 74 -7.39 11.73 27.20
N ARG A 75 -8.11 11.02 28.07
CA ARG A 75 -8.21 9.55 28.01
C ARG A 75 -9.06 9.14 26.81
N VAL A 76 -8.61 8.12 26.09
CA VAL A 76 -9.35 7.51 24.98
C VAL A 76 -9.33 6.00 25.13
N ALA A 77 -10.51 5.39 25.02
CA ALA A 77 -10.65 3.93 24.94
C ALA A 77 -10.54 3.51 23.47
N VAL A 78 -9.55 2.67 23.17
CA VAL A 78 -9.42 1.97 21.89
C VAL A 78 -10.14 0.64 22.07
N LEU A 79 -11.35 0.57 21.54
CA LEU A 79 -12.20 -0.60 21.68
C LEU A 79 -11.72 -1.73 20.76
N ARG A 80 -11.62 -2.95 21.30
CA ARG A 80 -11.39 -4.15 20.51
C ARG A 80 -12.25 -5.33 20.96
N GLU A 81 -12.58 -6.17 20.01
CA GLU A 81 -13.25 -7.45 20.21
C GLU A 81 -12.37 -8.59 19.68
N GLU A 82 -12.65 -9.83 20.08
CA GLU A 82 -12.08 -11.01 19.47
C GLU A 82 -12.21 -10.97 17.94
N GLY A 83 -11.09 -11.16 17.23
CA GLY A 83 -11.01 -11.04 15.77
C GLY A 83 -10.85 -9.62 15.23
N SER A 84 -10.91 -8.59 16.08
CA SER A 84 -10.56 -7.22 15.66
C SER A 84 -9.07 -7.12 15.30
N ASN A 85 -8.75 -6.30 14.30
CA ASN A 85 -7.38 -5.98 13.91
C ASN A 85 -7.24 -4.47 13.63
N GLY A 86 -6.01 -3.96 13.77
CA GLY A 86 -5.70 -2.54 13.56
C GLY A 86 -5.86 -1.63 14.78
N ASP A 87 -6.29 -2.17 15.92
CA ASP A 87 -6.37 -1.49 17.23
C ASP A 87 -5.01 -0.89 17.66
N ARG A 88 -3.91 -1.61 17.43
CA ARG A 88 -2.55 -1.14 17.75
C ARG A 88 -2.15 0.11 16.97
N GLU A 89 -2.46 0.15 15.66
CA GLU A 89 -2.17 1.30 14.80
C GLU A 89 -3.03 2.52 15.22
N MET A 90 -4.28 2.26 15.62
CA MET A 90 -5.18 3.28 16.16
C MET A 90 -4.67 3.85 17.48
N ALA A 91 -4.28 2.99 18.42
CA ALA A 91 -3.67 3.41 19.69
C ALA A 91 -2.37 4.20 19.47
N ALA A 92 -1.48 3.73 18.60
CA ALA A 92 -0.23 4.43 18.29
C ALA A 92 -0.48 5.83 17.72
N SER A 93 -1.46 5.97 16.81
CA SER A 93 -1.83 7.25 16.21
C SER A 93 -2.34 8.26 17.24
N LEU A 94 -3.18 7.82 18.18
CA LEU A 94 -3.73 8.65 19.25
C LEU A 94 -2.66 9.03 20.29
N PHE A 95 -1.80 8.07 20.64
CA PHE A 95 -0.68 8.31 21.54
C PHE A 95 0.30 9.34 20.96
N MET A 96 0.58 9.28 19.64
CA MET A 96 1.48 10.21 18.95
C MET A 96 1.02 11.66 19.05
N VAL A 97 -0.28 11.91 19.13
CA VAL A 97 -0.86 13.25 19.31
C VAL A 97 -1.12 13.60 20.79
N GLY A 98 -0.71 12.74 21.73
CA GLY A 98 -0.64 13.02 23.17
C GLY A 98 -1.81 12.50 24.01
N PHE A 99 -2.66 11.60 23.49
CA PHE A 99 -3.74 11.00 24.27
C PHE A 99 -3.23 9.96 25.27
N GLN A 100 -3.97 9.78 26.35
CA GLN A 100 -3.82 8.62 27.24
C GLN A 100 -4.65 7.47 26.69
N THR A 101 -4.01 6.59 25.91
CA THR A 101 -4.68 5.48 25.24
C THR A 101 -4.90 4.29 26.16
N TRP A 102 -6.13 3.82 26.25
CA TRP A 102 -6.52 2.63 27.01
C TRP A 102 -6.98 1.57 26.02
N ASP A 103 -6.34 0.40 26.06
CA ASP A 103 -6.84 -0.79 25.40
C ASP A 103 -8.08 -1.27 26.18
N VAL A 104 -9.23 -1.32 25.52
CA VAL A 104 -10.49 -1.74 26.13
C VAL A 104 -11.09 -2.87 25.32
N THR A 105 -11.12 -4.05 25.90
CA THR A 105 -11.76 -5.22 25.31
C THR A 105 -13.26 -5.23 25.62
N MET A 106 -14.07 -5.93 24.81
CA MET A 106 -15.50 -6.13 25.12
C MET A 106 -15.73 -6.98 26.39
N GLN A 107 -14.66 -7.51 26.99
CA GLN A 107 -14.67 -8.35 28.20
C GLN A 107 -14.14 -7.62 29.44
N ASP A 108 -13.65 -6.38 29.29
CA ASP A 108 -13.20 -5.52 30.41
C ASP A 108 -14.39 -4.97 31.21
#